data_AF-A0A534RG55-F1
#
_entry.id   AF-A0A534RG55-F1
#
_cell.length_a   1.000
_cell.length_b   1.000
_cell.length_c   1.000
_cell.angle_alpha   90.00
_cell.angle_beta   90.00
_cell.angle_gamma   90.00
#
_symmetry.space_group_name_H-M   'P 1'
#
loop_
_entity.id
_entity.type
_entity.pdbx_description
1 polymer ?
#
loop_
_entity_poly.entity_id
_entity_poly.type
_entity_poly.pdbx_seq_one_letter_code
_entity_poly.pdbx_strand_id
1 'polypeptide(L)' 'DAPHFAPGYYSVLFEDPEGIRVEVNHVPGKGHFGAEGRLGPGGEGPADRYGEGGLTGGRGRGG' A
#
# COMPACT_ATOMS: atom_id res chain seq x y z
N ASP A 1 0.84 4.59 25.85
CA ASP A 1 1.91 4.68 24.84
C ASP A 1 1.32 4.57 23.45
N ALA A 2 1.32 5.66 22.69
CA ALA A 2 0.83 5.62 21.31
C ALA A 2 1.80 4.80 20.44
N PRO A 3 1.33 4.06 19.43
CA PRO A 3 2.22 3.34 18.54
C PRO A 3 3.10 4.35 17.79
N HIS A 4 4.41 4.23 17.98
CA HIS A 4 5.39 5.03 17.25
C HIS A 4 5.41 4.58 15.79
N PHE A 5 5.30 5.53 14.86
CA PHE A 5 5.56 5.28 13.44
C PHE A 5 6.97 4.72 13.24
N ALA A 6 7.19 4.01 12.13
CA ALA A 6 8.52 3.53 11.77
C ALA A 6 9.52 4.70 11.72
N PRO A 7 10.74 4.57 12.27
CA PRO A 7 11.76 5.62 12.17
C PRO A 7 11.99 6.04 10.71
N GLY A 8 11.90 7.35 10.44
CA GLY A 8 12.04 7.91 9.09
C GLY A 8 10.75 7.91 8.26
N TYR A 9 9.62 7.48 8.82
CA TYR A 9 8.31 7.65 8.20
C TYR A 9 7.99 9.14 7.97
N TYR A 10 7.48 9.47 6.79
CA TYR A 10 6.84 10.76 6.53
C TYR A 10 5.70 10.59 5.53
N SER A 11 4.74 11.50 5.57
CA SER A 11 3.61 11.51 4.65
C SER A 11 3.39 12.89 4.05
N VAL A 12 2.83 12.91 2.85
CA VAL A 12 2.30 14.11 2.19
C VAL A 12 0.82 13.84 1.90
N LEU A 13 -0.05 14.68 2.47
CA LEU A 13 -1.49 14.65 2.22
C LEU A 13 -1.87 15.97 1.56
N PHE A 14 -2.60 15.89 0.46
CA PHE A 14 -3.22 17.05 -0.17
C PHE A 14 -4.61 16.70 -0.69
N GLU A 15 -5.38 17.74 -0.95
CA GLU A 15 -6.67 17.66 -1.62
C GLU A 15 -6.51 18.32 -2.99
N ASP A 16 -6.99 17.64 -4.04
CA ASP A 16 -7.03 18.25 -5.37
C ASP A 16 -8.20 19.26 -5.48
N PRO A 17 -8.28 20.05 -6.55
CA PRO A 17 -9.36 21.03 -6.70
C PRO A 17 -10.78 20.45 -6.77
N GLU A 18 -10.92 19.15 -7.01
CA GLU A 18 -12.21 18.45 -7.05
C GLU A 18 -12.60 17.85 -5.68
N GLY A 19 -11.74 17.98 -4.67
CA GLY A 19 -11.97 17.46 -3.32
C GLY A 19 -11.45 16.04 -3.10
N ILE A 20 -10.70 15.46 -4.04
CA ILE A 20 -10.09 14.14 -3.87
C ILE A 20 -8.89 14.26 -2.93
N ARG A 21 -8.90 13.45 -1.87
CA ARG A 21 -7.80 13.36 -0.92
C ARG A 21 -6.77 12.34 -1.38
N VAL A 22 -5.53 12.79 -1.56
CA VAL A 22 -4.40 11.94 -1.95
C VAL A 22 -3.37 11.95 -0.81
N GLU A 23 -3.05 10.76 -0.30
CA GLU A 23 -2.02 10.57 0.71
C GLU A 23 -0.87 9.73 0.13
N VAL A 24 0.34 10.28 0.21
CA VAL A 24 1.58 9.60 -0.17
C VAL A 24 2.38 9.31 1.09
N ASN A 25 2.55 8.04 1.39
CA ASN A 25 3.25 7.57 2.58
C ASN A 25 4.63 7.02 2.23
N HIS A 26 5.68 7.60 2.79
CA HIS A 26 7.00 7.01 2.76
C HIS A 26 7.21 6.14 4.00
N VAL A 27 7.25 4.82 3.78
CA VAL A 27 7.59 3.84 4.82
C VAL A 27 8.99 3.31 4.52
N PRO A 28 10.00 3.58 5.38
CA PRO A 28 11.34 3.07 5.17
C PRO A 28 11.40 1.54 5.13
N GLY A 29 12.25 0.99 4.25
CA GLY A 29 12.40 -0.44 4.04
C GLY A 29 11.70 -0.95 2.78
N LYS A 30 11.37 -2.25 2.76
CA LYS A 30 10.83 -2.91 1.54
C LYS A 30 9.33 -2.69 1.33
N GLY A 31 8.58 -2.28 2.36
CA GLY A 31 7.14 -2.00 2.27
C GLY A 31 6.37 -3.14 1.60
N HIS A 32 5.54 -2.81 0.61
CA HIS A 32 4.76 -3.77 -0.17
C HIS A 32 5.59 -4.81 -0.94
N PHE A 33 6.91 -4.61 -1.08
CA PHE A 33 7.83 -5.55 -1.73
C PHE A 33 8.58 -6.46 -0.72
N GLY A 34 8.31 -6.34 0.59
CA GLY A 34 8.84 -7.23 1.62
C GLY A 34 8.15 -8.59 1.63
N ALA A 35 8.63 -9.55 2.44
CA ALA A 35 8.07 -10.91 2.52
C ALA A 35 6.56 -10.94 2.85
N GLU A 36 6.12 -10.05 3.74
CA GLU A 36 4.70 -9.88 4.11
C GLU A 36 3.94 -8.91 3.19
N GLY A 37 4.63 -8.35 2.19
CA GLY A 37 4.08 -7.37 1.28
C GLY A 37 3.28 -8.03 0.16
N ARG A 38 2.19 -7.39 -0.28
CA ARG A 38 1.37 -7.86 -1.41
C ARG A 38 2.18 -8.17 -2.67
N LEU A 39 3.24 -7.40 -2.92
CA LEU A 39 4.11 -7.51 -4.11
C LEU A 39 5.42 -8.27 -3.81
N GLY A 40 5.57 -8.81 -2.60
CA GLY A 40 6.70 -9.64 -2.21
C GLY A 40 6.57 -11.10 -2.64
N PRO A 41 7.59 -11.92 -2.36
CA PRO A 41 7.54 -13.36 -2.60
C PRO A 41 6.34 -14.00 -1.89
N GLY A 42 5.45 -14.66 -2.66
CA GLY A 42 4.25 -15.30 -2.11
C GLY A 42 3.07 -14.36 -1.82
N GLY A 43 3.21 -13.06 -2.07
CA GLY A 43 2.10 -12.11 -1.96
C GLY A 43 1.07 -12.26 -3.09
N GLU A 44 -0.11 -11.68 -2.91
CA GLU A 44 -1.24 -11.76 -3.87
C GLU A 44 -0.90 -11.19 -5.26
N GLY A 45 0.12 -10.31 -5.34
CA GLY A 45 0.56 -9.67 -6.57
C GLY A 45 -0.20 -8.38 -6.89
N PRO A 46 0.06 -7.78 -8.08
CA PRO A 46 -0.57 -6.53 -8.50
C PRO A 46 -2.09 -6.68 -8.56
N ALA A 47 -2.83 -5.79 -7.90
CA ALA A 47 -4.29 -5.78 -7.96
C ALA A 47 -4.79 -5.31 -9.34
N ASP A 48 -5.92 -5.85 -9.79
CA ASP A 48 -6.64 -5.40 -10.99
C ASP A 48 -8.06 -4.89 -10.68
N ARG A 49 -8.48 -4.95 -9.41
CA ARG A 49 -9.80 -4.52 -8.94
C ARG A 49 -9.70 -3.68 -7.67
N TYR A 50 -10.55 -2.67 -7.60
CA TYR A 50 -10.78 -1.83 -6.43
C TYR A 50 -12.27 -1.87 -6.06
N GLY A 51 -12.58 -1.97 -4.76
CA GLY A 51 -13.94 -1.97 -4.23
C GLY A 51 -13.99 -1.65 -2.74
N GLU A 52 -15.15 -1.85 -2.11
CA GLU A 52 -15.39 -1.54 -0.69
C GLU A 52 -14.41 -2.27 0.25
N GLY A 53 -14.05 -3.52 -0.08
CA GLY A 53 -13.04 -4.31 0.65
C GLY A 53 -11.59 -3.92 0.35
N GLY A 54 -11.35 -2.88 -0.45
CA GLY A 54 -10.02 -2.44 -0.88
C GLY A 54 -9.53 -3.08 -2.18
N LEU A 55 -8.21 -3.15 -2.33
CA LEU A 55 -7.54 -3.70 -3.51
C LEU A 55 -7.64 -5.22 -3.51
N THR A 56 -8.15 -5.79 -4.60
CA THR A 56 -8.32 -7.24 -4.75
C THR A 56 -7.95 -7.71 -6.15
N GLY A 57 -7.82 -9.03 -6.30
CA GLY A 57 -7.50 -9.62 -7.59
C GLY A 57 -6.04 -9.42 -7.94
N GLY A 58 -5.75 -9.47 -9.24
CA GLY A 58 -4.43 -9.80 -9.74
C GLY A 58 -4.32 -11.28 -10.05
N ARG A 59 -3.82 -11.60 -11.24
CA ARG A 59 -3.45 -12.97 -11.57
C ARG A 59 -2.23 -13.35 -10.73
N GLY A 60 -2.47 -13.92 -9.55
CA GLY A 60 -1.60 -14.96 -9.04
C GLY A 60 -1.51 -16.00 -10.15
N ARG A 61 -0.33 -16.17 -10.75
CA ARG A 61 -0.14 -17.27 -11.69
C ARG A 61 -0.51 -18.54 -10.95
N GLY A 62 -1.55 -19.21 -11.45
CA GLY A 62 -1.70 -20.64 -11.21
C GLY A 62 -0.39 -21.32 -11.59
N GLY A 63 0.07 -22.17 -10.68
CA GLY A 63 1.33 -22.90 -10.70
C GLY A 63 1.54 -23.50 -9.32
#